data_AF-A0A841CR62-F1
#
_entry.id   AF-A0A841CR62-F1
#
_cell.length_a   1.000
_cell.length_b   1.000
_cell.length_c   1.000
_cell.angle_alpha   90.00
_cell.angle_beta   90.00
_cell.angle_gamma   90.00
#
_symmetry.space_group_name_H-M   'P 1'
#
loop_
_entity.id
_entity.type
_entity.pdbx_description
1 polymer ?
#
loop_
_entity_poly.entity_id
_entity_poly.type
_entity_poly.pdbx_seq_one_letter_code
_entity_poly.pdbx_strand_id
1 'polypeptide(L)'
;MRAETREFILTVIRDVINIPLPDRVEDDLPLGEEGLGLESLAMIELVLQLEGEYGVELQEDELTADLVPDLGALVDTVVGLRSAAAAGSVAR
;
A
#
# COMPACT_ATOMS: atom_id res chain seq x y z
N MET A 1 -9.81 -0.40 -9.50
CA MET A 1 -8.87 -1.12 -8.62
C MET A 1 -7.54 -0.41 -8.44
N ARG A 2 -6.62 -0.36 -9.42
CA ARG A 2 -5.29 0.25 -9.22
C ARG A 2 -5.31 1.72 -8.80
N ALA A 3 -6.01 2.57 -9.55
CA ALA A 3 -6.13 3.99 -9.24
C ALA A 3 -6.80 4.25 -7.87
N GLU A 4 -7.84 3.46 -7.53
CA GLU A 4 -8.50 3.52 -6.22
C GLU A 4 -7.55 3.11 -5.09
N THR A 5 -6.83 1.99 -5.24
CA THR A 5 -5.84 1.52 -4.25
C THR A 5 -4.75 2.55 -4.04
N ARG A 6 -4.26 3.15 -5.13
CA ARG A 6 -3.27 4.21 -5.08
C ARG A 6 -3.78 5.43 -4.30
N GLU A 7 -4.97 5.92 -4.64
CA GLU A 7 -5.57 7.07 -3.96
C GLU A 7 -5.80 6.78 -2.46
N PHE A 8 -6.24 5.57 -2.14
CA PHE A 8 -6.43 5.14 -0.77
C PHE A 8 -5.11 5.13 0.02
N ILE A 9 -4.05 4.55 -0.55
CA ILE A 9 -2.72 4.54 0.09
C ILE A 9 -2.27 5.98 0.37
N LEU A 10 -2.37 6.88 -0.61
CA LEU A 10 -1.98 8.29 -0.41
C LEU A 10 -2.84 8.98 0.65
N THR A 11 -4.14 8.68 0.69
CA THR A 11 -5.05 9.20 1.70
C THR A 11 -4.65 8.72 3.10
N VAL A 12 -4.34 7.43 3.28
CA VAL A 12 -3.86 6.89 4.57
C VAL A 12 -2.56 7.55 4.99
N ILE A 13 -1.58 7.68 4.08
CA ILE A 13 -0.29 8.30 4.36
C ILE A 13 -0.48 9.75 4.83
N ARG A 14 -1.31 10.53 4.14
CA ARG A 14 -1.55 11.94 4.45
C ARG A 14 -2.43 12.15 5.68
N ASP A 15 -3.55 11.43 5.77
CA ASP A 15 -4.65 11.76 6.68
C ASP A 15 -4.64 10.91 7.96
N VAL A 16 -4.06 9.71 7.91
CA VAL A 16 -3.98 8.78 9.06
C VAL A 16 -2.58 8.81 9.67
N ILE A 17 -1.56 8.57 8.85
CA ILE A 17 -0.15 8.53 9.28
C ILE A 17 0.41 9.95 9.46
N ASN A 18 -0.21 10.95 8.83
CA ASN A 18 0.17 12.36 8.91
C ASN A 18 1.57 12.65 8.35
N ILE A 19 1.92 11.96 7.26
CA ILE A 19 3.14 12.21 6.50
C ILE A 19 2.83 13.19 5.35
N PRO A 20 3.59 14.30 5.22
CA PRO A 20 3.40 15.24 4.13
C PRO A 20 3.79 14.60 2.79
N LEU A 21 2.86 14.60 1.85
CA LEU A 21 3.11 14.15 0.49
C LEU A 21 3.67 15.31 -0.37
N PRO A 22 4.60 15.03 -1.29
CA PRO A 22 5.04 16.02 -2.27
C PRO A 22 3.91 16.39 -3.24
N ASP A 23 4.03 17.55 -3.90
CA ASP A 23 3.04 18.05 -4.88
C ASP A 23 2.81 17.09 -6.04
N ARG A 24 3.83 16.30 -6.39
CA ARG A 24 3.74 15.18 -7.32
C ARG A 24 4.25 13.93 -6.66
N VAL A 25 3.36 12.95 -6.56
CA VAL A 25 3.71 11.59 -6.19
C VAL A 25 3.65 10.77 -7.47
N GLU A 26 4.78 10.17 -7.86
CA GLU A 26 4.89 9.26 -9.00
C GLU A 26 5.02 7.82 -8.49
N ASP A 27 4.82 6.84 -9.37
CA ASP A 27 4.83 5.42 -8.98
C ASP A 27 6.22 4.87 -8.67
N ASP A 28 7.28 5.48 -9.22
CA ASP A 28 8.68 5.13 -8.95
C ASP A 28 9.22 5.76 -7.66
N LEU A 29 8.36 6.45 -6.89
CA LEU A 29 8.75 7.09 -5.65
C LEU A 29 9.03 6.02 -4.58
N PRO A 30 10.25 6.00 -3.98
CA PRO A 30 10.59 5.04 -2.94
C PRO A 30 9.67 5.18 -1.73
N LEU A 31 9.38 4.07 -1.06
CA LEU A 31 8.56 4.10 0.16
C LEU A 31 9.33 4.66 1.36
N GLY A 32 10.64 4.40 1.44
CA GLY A 32 11.50 4.81 2.56
C GLY A 32 11.86 6.30 2.59
N GLU A 33 12.87 6.65 3.38
CA GLU A 33 13.30 8.05 3.64
C GLU A 33 13.62 8.87 2.37
N GLU A 34 14.05 8.21 1.29
CA GLU A 34 14.38 8.87 0.02
C GLU A 34 13.13 9.31 -0.78
N GLY A 35 11.94 8.87 -0.38
CA GLY A 35 10.68 9.21 -1.04
C GLY A 35 9.57 9.56 -0.06
N LEU A 36 8.70 8.60 0.26
CA LEU A 36 7.52 8.82 1.10
C LEU A 36 7.80 8.80 2.60
N GLY A 37 8.99 8.42 3.05
CA GLY A 37 9.35 8.41 4.47
C GLY A 37 8.53 7.43 5.31
N LEU A 38 8.06 6.33 4.72
CA LEU A 38 7.36 5.26 5.43
C LEU A 38 8.36 4.45 6.25
N GLU A 39 8.47 4.81 7.52
CA GLU A 39 9.18 4.02 8.51
C GLU A 39 8.39 2.76 8.92
N SER A 40 9.03 1.86 9.67
CA SER A 40 8.44 0.57 10.08
C SER A 40 7.09 0.70 10.80
N LEU A 41 6.90 1.73 11.64
CA LEU A 41 5.62 1.96 12.31
C LEU A 41 4.53 2.46 11.36
N ALA A 42 4.90 3.33 10.42
CA ALA A 42 3.99 3.84 9.38
C ALA A 42 3.54 2.72 8.44
N MET A 43 4.45 1.80 8.10
CA MET A 43 4.13 0.62 7.31
C MET A 43 3.10 -0.28 8.01
N ILE A 44 3.24 -0.51 9.31
CA ILE A 44 2.27 -1.30 10.08
C ILE A 44 0.87 -0.65 10.04
N GLU A 45 0.78 0.66 10.26
CA GLU A 45 -0.51 1.37 10.18
C GLU A 45 -1.10 1.29 8.77
N LEU A 46 -0.28 1.47 7.73
CA LEU A 46 -0.73 1.37 6.34
C LEU A 46 -1.29 -0.02 6.03
N VAL A 47 -0.63 -1.07 6.50
CA VAL A 47 -1.09 -2.46 6.37
C VAL A 47 -2.45 -2.63 7.04
N LEU A 48 -2.59 -2.23 8.30
CA LEU A 48 -3.86 -2.35 9.04
C LEU A 48 -5.02 -1.65 8.33
N GLN A 49 -4.79 -0.47 7.76
CA GLN A 49 -5.81 0.25 6.98
C GLN A 49 -6.15 -0.48 5.68
N LEU A 50 -5.16 -1.05 4.97
CA LEU A 50 -5.36 -1.79 3.73
C LEU A 50 -6.12 -3.10 3.96
N GLU A 51 -5.76 -3.86 5.00
CA GLU A 51 -6.45 -5.08 5.39
C GLU A 51 -7.88 -4.79 5.83
N GLY A 52 -8.09 -3.73 6.61
CA GLY A 52 -9.41 -3.31 7.08
C GLY A 52 -10.32 -2.85 5.95
N GLU A 53 -9.82 -2.05 5.00
CA GLU A 53 -10.60 -1.53 3.87
C GLU A 53 -10.91 -2.62 2.84
N TYR A 54 -9.93 -3.47 2.52
CA TYR A 54 -10.03 -4.38 1.38
C TYR A 54 -10.25 -5.85 1.76
N GLY A 55 -10.15 -6.22 3.04
CA GLY A 55 -10.24 -7.61 3.48
C GLY A 55 -9.15 -8.50 2.90
N VAL A 56 -7.98 -7.91 2.61
CA VAL A 56 -6.78 -8.64 2.20
C VAL A 56 -5.94 -8.98 3.44
N GLU A 57 -5.02 -9.94 3.30
CA GLU A 57 -4.02 -10.26 4.32
C GLU A 57 -2.65 -9.96 3.70
N LEU A 58 -1.91 -9.06 4.31
CA LEU A 58 -0.60 -8.58 3.83
C LEU A 58 0.47 -9.11 4.77
N GLN A 59 1.31 -10.04 4.30
CA GLN A 59 2.36 -10.57 5.14
C GLN A 59 3.57 -9.63 5.16
N GLU A 60 4.22 -9.50 6.31
CA GLU A 60 5.43 -8.66 6.44
C GLU A 60 6.52 -9.07 5.44
N ASP A 61 6.64 -10.37 5.16
CA ASP A 61 7.61 -10.91 4.19
C ASP A 61 7.35 -10.41 2.76
N GLU A 62 6.09 -10.12 2.41
CA GLU A 62 5.67 -9.58 1.10
C GLU A 62 5.91 -8.07 0.98
N LEU A 63 6.20 -7.39 2.09
CA LEU A 63 6.37 -5.94 2.19
C LEU A 63 7.83 -5.52 2.44
N THR A 64 8.75 -6.43 2.18
CA THR A 64 10.19 -6.15 2.23
C THR A 64 10.58 -5.16 1.14
N ALA A 65 11.58 -4.31 1.42
CA ALA A 65 12.07 -3.30 0.46
C ALA A 65 12.54 -3.90 -0.88
N ASP A 66 12.95 -5.17 -0.89
CA ASP A 66 13.33 -5.90 -2.10
C ASP A 66 12.12 -6.26 -3.00
N LEU A 67 10.95 -6.50 -2.40
CA LEU A 67 9.73 -6.84 -3.11
C LEU A 67 8.86 -5.62 -3.42
N VAL A 68 8.91 -4.63 -2.53
CA VAL A 68 8.09 -3.41 -2.59
C VAL A 68 8.96 -2.17 -2.41
N PRO A 69 9.80 -1.84 -3.42
CA PRO A 69 10.74 -0.72 -3.31
C PRO A 69 10.06 0.66 -3.41
N ASP A 70 8.95 0.74 -4.15
CA ASP A 70 8.30 1.98 -4.53
C ASP A 70 6.76 1.90 -4.42
N LEU A 71 6.11 3.05 -4.59
CA LEU A 71 4.66 3.18 -4.52
C LEU A 71 3.95 2.29 -5.55
N GLY A 72 4.48 2.20 -6.76
CA GLY A 72 3.92 1.41 -7.84
C GLY A 72 3.87 -0.07 -7.48
N ALA A 73 4.96 -0.61 -6.96
CA ALA A 73 5.06 -1.97 -6.48
C ALA A 73 4.07 -2.25 -5.35
N LEU A 74 3.93 -1.32 -4.38
CA LEU A 74 2.97 -1.49 -3.28
C LEU A 74 1.54 -1.56 -3.79
N VAL A 75 1.19 -0.63 -4.68
CA VAL A 75 -0.13 -0.56 -5.32
C VAL A 75 -0.41 -1.87 -6.07
N ASP A 76 0.55 -2.37 -6.83
CA ASP A 76 0.39 -3.58 -7.63
C ASP A 76 0.25 -4.84 -6.75
N THR A 77 1.03 -4.95 -5.67
CA THR A 77 0.90 -6.02 -4.67
C THR A 77 -0.50 -6.05 -4.07
N VAL A 78 -1.00 -4.91 -3.59
CA VAL A 78 -2.35 -4.81 -3.00
C VAL A 78 -3.43 -5.13 -4.02
N VAL A 79 -3.31 -4.65 -5.27
CA VAL A 79 -4.26 -4.96 -6.34
C VAL A 79 -4.27 -6.46 -6.65
N GLY A 80 -3.10 -7.11 -6.65
CA GLY A 80 -2.98 -8.55 -6.81
C GLY A 80 -3.74 -9.32 -5.74
N LEU A 81 -3.54 -8.96 -4.47
CA LEU A 81 -4.24 -9.57 -3.33
C LEU A 81 -5.75 -9.33 -3.39
N ARG A 82 -6.19 -8.10 -3.69
CA ARG A 82 -7.62 -7.77 -3.87
C ARG A 82 -8.26 -8.61 -4.96
N SER A 83 -7.55 -8.81 -6.07
CA SER A 83 -8.04 -9.61 -7.19
C SER A 83 -8.16 -11.09 -6.82
N ALA A 84 -7.19 -11.62 -6.07
CA ALA A 84 -7.23 -12.99 -5.57
C ALA A 84 -8.34 -13.20 -4.53
N ALA A 85 -8.53 -12.26 -3.60
CA ALA A 85 -9.59 -12.30 -2.59
C ALA A 85 -10.99 -12.27 -3.24
N ALA A 86 -11.19 -11.40 -4.25
CA ALA A 86 -12.42 -11.35 -5.01
C ALA A 86 -12.68 -12.65 -5.80
N ALA A 87 -11.65 -13.28 -6.37
CA ALA A 87 -11.80 -14.57 -7.05
C ALA A 87 -12.13 -15.72 -6.08
N GLY A 88 -11.52 -15.71 -4.89
CA GLY A 88 -11.77 -16.69 -3.83
C GLY A 88 -13.17 -16.58 -3.21
N SER A 89 -13.75 -15.38 -3.14
CA SER A 89 -15.11 -15.17 -2.63
C SER A 89 -16.20 -15.64 -3.59
N VAL A 90 -15.92 -15.69 -4.90
CA VAL A 90 -16.87 -16.15 -5.94
C VAL A 90 -16.89 -17.68 -6.05
N ALA A 91 -15.85 -18.36 -5.55
CA ALA A 91 -15.71 -19.81 -5.59
C ALA A 91 -16.29 -20.55 -4.35
N ARG A 92 -16.89 -19.84 -3.39
CA ARG A 92 -17.40 -20.42 -2.13
C ARG A 92 -18.92 -20.33 -2.02
#